data_AF-F2YIC5-F1
#
_entry.id   AF-F2YIC5-F1
#
_cell.length_a   1.000
_cell.length_b   1.000
_cell.length_c   1.000
_cell.angle_alpha   90.00
_cell.angle_beta   90.00
_cell.angle_gamma   90.00
#
_symmetry.space_group_name_H-M   'P 1'
#
loop_
_entity.id
_entity.type
_entity.pdbx_description
1 polymer ?
#
loop_
_entity_poly.entity_id
_entity_poly.type
_entity_poly.pdbx_seq_one_letter_code
_entity_poly.pdbx_strand_id
1 'polypeptide(L)' 'NGSMENVCLFLNLANDPTIERIITPRLALTTAEYLAYQCEKHVLIILTDMSSYAEALREVSAAREEVPGRRGFPG' A
#
# COMPACT_ATOMS: atom_id res chain seq x y z
N ASN A 1 -25.05 -8.98 5.34
CA ASN A 1 -23.73 -8.57 4.85
C ASN A 1 -23.54 -9.12 3.44
N GLY A 2 -23.76 -8.29 2.41
CA GLY A 2 -23.81 -8.73 1.01
C GLY A 2 -22.77 -8.09 0.09
N SER A 3 -21.79 -7.34 0.60
CA SER A 3 -20.81 -6.67 -0.29
C SER A 3 -19.51 -7.45 -0.50
N MET A 4 -19.27 -8.54 0.23
CA MET A 4 -18.00 -9.28 0.17
C MET A 4 -17.73 -9.86 -1.22
N GLU A 5 -18.79 -10.19 -1.97
CA GLU A 5 -18.74 -10.67 -3.36
C GLU A 5 -18.13 -9.66 -4.35
N ASN A 6 -18.16 -8.36 -4.01
CA ASN A 6 -17.61 -7.28 -4.84
C ASN A 6 -16.39 -6.60 -4.19
N VAL A 7 -15.85 -7.17 -3.11
CA VAL A 7 -14.70 -6.61 -2.39
C VAL A 7 -13.47 -7.47 -2.65
N CYS A 8 -12.39 -6.82 -3.09
CA CYS A 8 -11.05 -7.39 -3.11
C CYS A 8 -10.26 -6.80 -1.93
N LEU A 9 -9.76 -7.65 -1.03
CA LEU A 9 -8.99 -7.23 0.14
C LEU A 9 -7.52 -7.64 -0.01
N PHE A 10 -6.65 -6.66 0.20
CA PHE A 10 -5.21 -6.88 0.39
C PHE A 10 -4.87 -6.55 1.83
N LEU A 11 -4.40 -7.55 2.58
CA LEU A 11 -4.10 -7.43 4.01
C LEU A 11 -2.61 -7.66 4.22
N ASN A 12 -1.97 -6.71 4.91
CA ASN A 12 -0.66 -6.88 5.50
C ASN A 12 -0.79 -6.55 7.00
N LEU A 13 -0.57 -7.55 7.84
CA LEU A 13 -0.73 -7.46 9.28
C LEU A 13 0.51 -6.88 9.94
N ALA A 14 0.37 -6.46 11.20
CA ALA A 14 1.47 -5.85 11.95
C ALA A 14 2.69 -6.79 12.13
N ASN A 15 2.45 -8.11 12.11
CA ASN A 15 3.47 -9.14 12.21
C ASN A 15 4.06 -9.56 10.86
N ASP A 16 3.53 -9.07 9.73
CA ASP A 16 4.07 -9.34 8.40
C ASP A 16 5.25 -8.40 8.08
N PRO A 17 6.16 -8.79 7.17
CA PRO A 17 7.34 -7.99 6.83
C PRO A 17 7.01 -6.57 6.36
N THR A 18 7.80 -5.58 6.79
CA THR A 18 7.59 -4.17 6.42
C THR A 18 7.79 -3.90 4.94
N ILE A 19 8.61 -4.71 4.25
CA ILE A 19 8.80 -4.62 2.80
C ILE A 19 7.50 -4.92 2.03
N GLU A 20 6.65 -5.82 2.55
CA GLU A 20 5.37 -6.13 1.92
C GLU A 20 4.43 -4.91 1.96
N ARG A 21 4.46 -4.12 3.05
CA ARG A 21 3.68 -2.87 3.16
C ARG A 21 3.98 -1.89 2.04
N ILE A 22 5.19 -1.90 1.50
CA ILE A 22 5.58 -1.03 0.39
C ILE A 22 4.90 -1.49 -0.91
N ILE A 23 4.81 -2.79 -1.16
CA ILE A 23 4.22 -3.32 -2.40
C ILE A 23 2.69 -3.46 -2.33
N THR A 24 2.10 -3.69 -1.15
CA THR A 24 0.65 -3.85 -0.97
C THR A 24 -0.21 -2.76 -1.63
N PRO A 25 0.04 -1.44 -1.41
CA PRO A 25 -0.76 -0.41 -2.06
C PRO A 25 -0.59 -0.40 -3.58
N ARG A 26 0.58 -0.81 -4.09
CA ARG A 26 0.82 -0.91 -5.54
C ARG A 26 -0.01 -2.06 -6.14
N LEU A 27 -0.03 -3.22 -5.49
CA LEU A 27 -0.87 -4.35 -5.91
C LEU A 27 -2.35 -3.97 -5.91
N ALA A 28 -2.83 -3.33 -4.84
CA ALA A 28 -4.21 -2.89 -4.73
C ALA A 28 -4.58 -1.88 -5.84
N LEU A 29 -3.70 -0.92 -6.12
CA LEU A 29 -3.91 0.07 -7.19
C LEU A 29 -3.88 -0.58 -8.57
N THR A 30 -2.94 -1.48 -8.87
CA THR A 30 -2.91 -2.19 -10.15
C THR A 30 -4.17 -3.03 -10.38
N THR A 31 -4.67 -3.71 -9.35
CA THR A 31 -5.96 -4.42 -9.43
C THR A 31 -7.12 -3.45 -9.65
N ALA A 32 -7.12 -2.30 -8.96
CA ALA A 32 -8.15 -1.29 -9.14
C ALA A 32 -8.13 -0.67 -10.55
N GLU A 33 -6.96 -0.37 -11.11
CA GLU A 33 -6.78 0.12 -12.47
C GLU A 33 -7.29 -0.89 -13.50
N TYR A 34 -6.96 -2.18 -13.32
CA TYR A 34 -7.49 -3.26 -14.16
C TYR A 34 -9.02 -3.27 -14.13
N LEU A 35 -9.61 -3.29 -12.93
CA LEU A 35 -11.07 -3.33 -12.78
C LEU A 35 -11.75 -2.08 -13.34
N ALA A 36 -11.14 -0.90 -13.16
CA ALA A 36 -11.72 0.36 -13.61
C ALA A 36 -11.60 0.56 -15.13
N TYR A 37 -10.42 0.34 -15.69
CA TYR A 37 -10.12 0.72 -17.08
C TYR A 37 -10.26 -0.43 -18.09
N GLN A 38 -10.11 -1.68 -17.65
CA GLN A 38 -10.22 -2.84 -18.54
C GLN A 38 -11.54 -3.59 -18.35
N CYS A 39 -12.16 -3.48 -17.17
CA CYS A 39 -13.46 -4.10 -16.89
C CYS A 39 -14.61 -3.10 -16.71
N GLU A 40 -14.36 -1.80 -16.92
CA GLU A 40 -15.36 -0.72 -16.85
C GLU A 40 -16.15 -0.67 -15.53
N LYS A 41 -15.53 -1.04 -14.40
CA LYS A 41 -16.16 -0.98 -13.08
C LYS A 41 -15.93 0.36 -12.41
N HIS A 42 -16.94 0.87 -11.71
CA HIS A 42 -16.74 1.96 -10.75
C HIS A 42 -16.07 1.42 -9.49
N VAL A 43 -14.79 1.73 -9.32
CA VAL A 43 -13.97 1.23 -8.19
C VAL A 43 -13.80 2.31 -7.13
N LEU A 44 -14.00 1.94 -5.87
CA LEU A 44 -13.60 2.74 -4.71
C LEU A 44 -12.42 2.05 -4.03
N ILE A 45 -11.31 2.77 -3.89
CA ILE A 45 -10.12 2.28 -3.20
C ILE A 45 -10.06 2.90 -1.81
N ILE A 46 -9.77 2.07 -0.81
CA ILE A 46 -9.51 2.51 0.57
C ILE A 46 -8.13 1.99 0.95
N LEU A 47 -7.18 2.91 1.14
CA LEU A 47 -5.83 2.59 1.62
C LEU A 47 -5.71 2.94 3.11
N THR A 48 -5.34 1.95 3.91
CA THR A 48 -5.06 2.11 5.33
C THR A 48 -3.96 1.11 5.74
N ASP A 49 -2.94 1.47 6.51
CA ASP A 49 -2.60 2.77 7.10
C ASP A 49 -1.38 3.39 6.38
N MET A 50 -1.54 4.59 5.82
CA MET A 50 -0.46 5.28 5.11
C MET A 50 0.69 5.76 6.01
N SER A 51 0.48 5.85 7.32
CA SER A 51 1.54 6.11 8.30
C SER A 51 2.46 4.90 8.41
N SER A 52 1.88 3.69 8.53
CA SER A 52 2.62 2.43 8.54
C SER A 52 3.39 2.21 7.23
N TYR A 53 2.82 2.61 6.10
CA TYR A 53 3.52 2.63 4.80
C TYR A 53 4.74 3.57 4.82
N ALA A 54 4.58 4.80 5.32
CA ALA A 54 5.66 5.79 5.38
C ALA A 54 6.77 5.35 6.34
N GLU A 55 6.44 4.70 7.45
CA GLU A 55 7.42 4.12 8.37
C GLU A 55 8.23 2.99 7.73
N ALA A 56 7.58 2.11 6.98
CA ALA A 56 8.28 1.08 6.21
C ALA A 56 9.22 1.70 5.16
N LEU A 57 8.78 2.76 4.46
CA LEU A 57 9.66 3.50 3.54
C LEU A 57 10.87 4.10 4.25
N ARG A 58 10.66 4.69 5.44
CA ARG A 58 11.73 5.23 6.26
C ARG A 58 12.74 4.16 6.67
N GLU A 59 12.26 3.00 7.11
CA GLU A 59 13.10 1.86 7.51
C GLU A 59 13.99 1.41 6.35
N VAL A 60 13.42 1.23 5.16
CA VAL A 60 14.16 0.82 3.96
C VAL A 60 15.19 1.87 3.54
N SER A 61 14.82 3.15 3.56
CA SER A 61 15.73 4.25 3.22
C SER A 61 16.92 4.33 4.21
N ALA A 62 16.65 4.17 5.51
CA ALA A 62 17.68 4.14 6.54
C ALA A 62 18.61 2.93 6.40
N ALA A 63 18.07 1.74 6.09
CA ALA A 63 18.85 0.53 5.85
C ALA A 63 19.75 0.63 4.60
N ARG A 64 19.42 1.54 3.67
CA ARG A 64 20.21 1.84 2.46
C ARG A 64 21.20 2.98 2.63
N GLU A 65 21.28 3.59 3.82
CA GLU A 65 22.13 4.74 4.11
C GLU A 65 21.87 5.94 3.17
N GLU A 66 20.62 6.11 2.74
CA GLU A 66 20.21 7.24 1.91
C GLU A 66 20.22 8.55 2.73
N VAL A 67 20.41 9.69 2.06
CA VAL A 67 20.40 11.01 2.71
C VAL A 67 18.99 11.29 3.26
N PRO A 68 18.81 11.46 4.58
CA PRO A 68 17.48 11.58 5.17
C PRO A 68 16.87 12.97 4.92
N GLY A 69 15.56 12.99 4.68
CA GLY A 69 14.74 14.19 4.66
C GLY A 69 14.21 14.59 6.04
N ARG A 70 13.12 15.36 6.06
CA ARG A 70 12.50 15.84 7.31
C ARG A 70 12.00 14.66 8.15
N ARG A 71 12.34 14.64 9.44
CA ARG A 71 11.99 13.56 10.40
C ARG A 71 12.51 12.17 9.99
N GLY A 72 13.56 12.13 9.15
CA GLY A 72 14.20 10.89 8.72
C GLY A 72 13.49 10.15 7.58
N PHE A 73 12.33 10.64 7.12
CA PHE A 73 11.68 10.09 5.92
C PHE A 73 12.54 10.36 4.68
N PRO A 74 12.48 9.51 3.65
CA PRO A 74 13.15 9.78 2.38
C PRO A 74 12.71 11.12 1.78
N GLY A 75 13.62 11.77 1.05
CA GLY A 75 13.45 13.09 0.45
C GLY A 75 12.59 13.10 -0.81
#